data_AF-A0A968J4D6-F1
#
_entry.id   AF-A0A968J4D6-F1
#
_cell.length_a   1.000
_cell.length_b   1.000
_cell.length_c   1.000
_cell.angle_alpha   90.00
_cell.angle_beta   90.00
_cell.angle_gamma   90.00
#
_symmetry.space_group_name_H-M   'P 1'
#
loop_
_entity.id
_entity.type
_entity.pdbx_description
1 polymer ?
#
loop_
_entity_poly.entity_id
_entity_poly.type
_entity_poly.pdbx_seq_one_letter_code
_entity_poly.pdbx_strand_id
1 'polypeptide(L)'
;MRGTTYTLEIKEDGQEVLDVLEGEVEVQRLRGDGQRQWRVRGGENCLVGLQRVDIRPLQAEEFDRTLRGWAFQGFRQDDRKLERIQQVYARLYPNRRFPIRRAPKACTAVTLA
;
A
#
# COMPACT_ATOMS: atom_id res chain seq x y z
N MET A 1 1.22 -5.69 -13.72
CA MET A 1 0.51 -5.02 -12.60
C MET A 1 -0.78 -4.40 -13.12
N ARG A 2 -1.95 -4.72 -12.54
CA ARG A 2 -3.22 -4.03 -12.84
C ARG A 2 -3.95 -3.80 -11.52
N GLY A 3 -4.15 -2.55 -11.13
CA GLY A 3 -4.83 -2.20 -9.88
C GLY A 3 -4.05 -2.64 -8.64
N THR A 4 -2.81 -2.19 -8.52
CA THR A 4 -1.99 -2.41 -7.32
C THR A 4 -1.51 -1.05 -6.82
N THR A 5 -1.56 -0.86 -5.52
CA THR A 5 -0.96 0.31 -4.86
C THR A 5 -0.02 -0.20 -3.78
N TYR A 6 1.26 0.15 -3.89
CA TYR A 6 2.31 -0.27 -2.98
C TYR A 6 3.31 0.85 -2.74
N THR A 7 4.07 0.77 -1.66
CA THR A 7 5.26 1.60 -1.42
C THR A 7 6.48 0.71 -1.32
N LEU A 8 7.60 1.18 -1.88
CA LEU A 8 8.90 0.55 -1.76
C LEU A 8 9.85 1.54 -1.09
N GLU A 9 10.41 1.14 0.05
CA GLU A 9 11.44 1.90 0.77
C GLU A 9 12.73 1.08 0.78
N ILE A 10 13.84 1.73 0.42
CA ILE A 10 15.18 1.13 0.51
C ILE A 10 15.89 1.81 1.65
N LYS A 11 16.21 1.05 2.70
CA LYS A 11 16.92 1.55 3.88
C LYS A 11 18.42 1.68 3.61
N GLU A 12 19.11 2.43 4.46
CA GLU A 12 20.55 2.68 4.36
C GLU A 12 21.40 1.40 4.44
N ASP A 13 20.92 0.39 5.17
CA ASP A 13 21.56 -0.94 5.27
C ASP A 13 21.29 -1.84 4.05
N GLY A 14 20.58 -1.33 3.04
CA GLY A 14 20.19 -2.07 1.85
C GLY A 14 19.00 -3.01 2.05
N GLN A 15 18.33 -2.97 3.20
CA GLN A 15 17.05 -3.67 3.38
C GLN A 15 15.95 -2.95 2.57
N GLU A 16 15.23 -3.71 1.75
CA GLU A 16 14.06 -3.21 1.03
C GLU A 16 12.79 -3.58 1.81
N VAL A 17 11.86 -2.64 1.92
CA VAL A 17 10.55 -2.84 2.53
C VAL A 17 9.48 -2.48 1.50
N LEU A 18 8.67 -3.47 1.14
CA LEU A 18 7.54 -3.32 0.22
C LEU A 18 6.24 -3.47 1.01
N ASP A 19 5.46 -2.41 1.13
CA ASP A 19 4.11 -2.46 1.70
C ASP A 19 3.08 -2.48 0.56
N VAL A 20 2.20 -3.48 0.52
CA VAL A 20 1.14 -3.57 -0.50
C VAL A 20 -0.19 -3.17 0.12
N LEU A 21 -0.76 -2.05 -0.33
CA LEU A 21 -2.00 -1.48 0.25
C LEU A 21 -3.25 -2.07 -0.41
N GLU A 22 -3.17 -2.36 -1.71
CA GLU A 22 -4.21 -3.06 -2.48
C GLU A 22 -3.60 -3.80 -3.67
N GLY A 23 -4.30 -4.84 -4.14
CA GLY A 23 -3.87 -5.67 -5.25
C GLY A 23 -2.87 -6.76 -4.84
N GLU A 24 -1.98 -7.09 -5.77
CA GLU A 24 -0.94 -8.11 -5.59
C GLU A 24 0.34 -7.68 -6.32
N VAL A 25 1.50 -7.96 -5.71
CA VAL A 25 2.84 -7.72 -6.26
C VAL A 25 3.60 -9.04 -6.28
N GLU A 26 4.27 -9.32 -7.39
CA GLU A 26 5.24 -10.40 -7.48
C GLU A 26 6.65 -9.80 -7.30
N VAL A 27 7.35 -10.26 -6.27
CA VAL A 27 8.70 -9.84 -5.92
C VAL A 27 9.67 -10.91 -6.39
N GLN A 28 10.67 -10.53 -7.16
CA GLN A 28 11.71 -11.43 -7.64
C GLN A 28 13.07 -10.90 -7.18
N ARG A 29 13.86 -11.76 -6.54
CA ARG A 29 15.24 -11.43 -6.20
C ARG A 29 16.15 -11.80 -7.37
N LEU A 30 16.83 -10.81 -7.94
CA LEU A 30 17.70 -11.00 -9.11
C LEU A 30 19.11 -11.50 -8.77
N ARG A 31 19.53 -11.44 -7.49
CA ARG A 31 20.86 -11.89 -7.04
C ARG A 31 20.75 -13.14 -6.16
N GLY A 32 21.43 -14.22 -6.56
CA GLY A 32 21.54 -15.51 -5.85
C GLY A 32 21.24 -16.73 -6.74
N ASP A 33 21.62 -17.92 -6.28
CA ASP A 33 21.62 -19.19 -7.05
C ASP A 33 20.22 -19.80 -7.31
N GLY A 34 19.16 -19.00 -7.20
CA GLY A 34 17.81 -19.46 -7.51
C GLY A 34 16.86 -18.29 -7.71
N GLN A 35 16.14 -18.29 -8.83
CA GLN A 35 15.00 -17.41 -9.04
C GLN A 35 13.90 -17.79 -8.04
N ARG A 36 13.92 -17.17 -6.87
CA ARG A 36 12.81 -17.24 -5.93
C ARG A 36 11.90 -16.04 -6.20
N GLN A 37 10.64 -16.35 -6.38
CA GLN A 37 9.57 -15.39 -6.60
C GLN A 37 8.60 -15.50 -5.44
N TRP A 38 8.23 -14.35 -4.88
CA TRP A 38 7.27 -14.26 -3.81
C TRP A 38 6.09 -13.41 -4.24
N ARG A 39 4.93 -13.74 -3.68
CA ARG A 39 3.68 -13.04 -3.94
C ARG A 39 3.26 -12.30 -2.68
N VAL A 40 3.02 -11.00 -2.80
CA VAL A 40 2.68 -10.11 -1.70
C VAL A 40 1.33 -9.48 -2.01
N ARG A 41 0.37 -9.65 -1.11
CA ARG A 41 -1.03 -9.24 -1.30
C ARG A 41 -1.35 -7.94 -0.57
N GLY A 42 -2.44 -7.30 -0.98
CA GLY A 42 -3.00 -6.14 -0.29
C GLY A 42 -3.24 -6.41 1.19
N GLY A 43 -2.54 -5.65 2.03
CA GLY A 43 -2.51 -5.83 3.48
C GLY A 43 -1.28 -6.57 4.01
N GLU A 44 -0.32 -6.91 3.16
CA GLU A 44 0.95 -7.53 3.56
C GLU A 44 2.12 -6.58 3.33
N ASN A 45 3.21 -6.81 4.05
CA ASN A 45 4.51 -6.29 3.67
C ASN A 45 5.55 -7.38 3.47
N CYS A 46 6.55 -7.04 2.66
CA CYS A 46 7.66 -7.89 2.29
C CYS A 46 8.96 -7.17 2.63
N LEU A 47 9.72 -7.76 3.55
CA LEU A 47 11.03 -7.28 3.95
C LEU A 47 12.09 -8.12 3.25
N VAL A 48 12.81 -7.51 2.31
CA VAL A 48 13.90 -8.14 1.58
C VAL A 48 15.21 -7.73 2.24
N GLY A 49 15.79 -8.64 3.01
CA GLY A 49 17.12 -8.49 3.57
C GLY A 49 18.19 -9.21 2.74
N LEU A 50 19.45 -9.02 3.10
CA LEU A 50 20.58 -9.67 2.43
C LEU A 50 20.49 -11.20 2.47
N GLN A 51 19.97 -11.79 3.55
CA GLN A 51 19.95 -13.25 3.74
C GLN A 51 18.56 -13.88 3.54
N ARG A 52 17.48 -13.12 3.79
CA ARG A 52 16.12 -13.66 3.82
C ARG A 52 15.09 -12.67 3.32
N VAL A 53 13.96 -13.21 2.87
CA VAL A 53 12.73 -12.49 2.59
C VAL A 53 11.71 -12.89 3.65
N ASP A 54 11.06 -11.89 4.26
CA ASP A 54 10.00 -12.09 5.25
C ASP A 54 8.72 -11.43 4.73
N ILE A 55 7.61 -12.19 4.70
CA ILE A 55 6.28 -11.69 4.30
C ILE A 55 5.35 -11.87 5.46
N ARG A 56 4.71 -10.77 5.86
CA ARG A 56 3.83 -10.74 7.02
C ARG A 56 2.66 -9.79 6.79
N PRO A 57 1.57 -9.92 7.56
CA PRO A 57 0.52 -8.90 7.59
C PRO A 57 1.12 -7.54 7.95
N LEU A 58 0.75 -6.52 7.18
CA LEU A 58 1.08 -5.13 7.49
C LEU A 58 0.40 -4.78 8.82
N GLN A 59 1.13 -4.15 9.74
CA GLN A 59 0.53 -3.72 11.00
C GLN A 59 -0.25 -2.42 10.81
N ALA A 60 -1.28 -2.19 11.66
CA ALA A 60 -2.15 -1.03 11.51
C ALA A 60 -1.37 0.29 11.57
N GLU A 61 -0.39 0.38 12.46
CA GLU A 61 0.47 1.56 12.62
C GLU A 61 1.38 1.79 11.40
N GLU A 62 1.89 0.72 10.80
CA GLU A 62 2.69 0.77 9.57
C GLU A 62 1.82 1.25 8.40
N PHE A 63 0.61 0.68 8.25
CA PHE A 63 -0.37 1.09 7.24
C PHE A 63 -0.75 2.58 7.42
N ASP A 64 -1.07 3.00 8.64
CA ASP A 64 -1.43 4.38 8.97
C ASP A 64 -0.30 5.37 8.63
N ARG A 65 0.95 5.00 8.94
CA ARG A 65 2.14 5.78 8.61
C ARG A 65 2.29 5.96 7.10
N THR A 66 2.13 4.88 6.34
CA THR A 66 2.22 4.91 4.87
C THR A 66 1.14 5.82 4.27
N LEU A 67 -0.11 5.74 4.75
CA LEU A 67 -1.22 6.59 4.29
C LEU A 67 -1.08 8.08 4.65
N ARG A 68 -0.28 8.39 5.66
CA ARG A 68 0.04 9.76 6.10
C ARG A 68 1.32 10.30 5.48
N GLY A 69 2.16 9.42 4.94
CA GLY A 69 3.44 9.74 4.31
C GLY A 69 3.29 10.61 3.07
N TRP A 70 4.32 11.40 2.77
CA TRP A 70 4.37 12.32 1.63
C TRP A 70 4.15 11.59 0.30
N ALA A 71 4.70 10.38 0.15
CA ALA A 71 4.55 9.57 -1.06
C ALA A 71 3.09 9.21 -1.36
N PHE A 72 2.25 9.14 -0.34
CA PHE A 72 0.82 8.86 -0.50
C PHE A 72 -0.04 10.12 -0.67
N GLN A 73 0.47 11.31 -0.35
CA GLN A 73 -0.32 12.55 -0.42
C GLN A 73 -0.77 12.89 -1.84
N GLY A 74 0.12 12.77 -2.83
CA GLY A 74 -0.21 12.98 -4.25
C GLY A 74 -1.19 11.94 -4.81
N PHE A 75 -1.25 10.76 -4.19
CA PHE A 75 -2.11 9.66 -4.62
C PHE A 75 -3.60 9.85 -4.23
N ARG A 76 -3.90 10.68 -3.23
CA ARG A 76 -5.26 10.87 -2.69
C ARG A 76 -6.29 11.40 -3.70
N GLN A 77 -5.86 11.80 -4.89
CA GLN A 77 -6.72 12.27 -5.98
C GLN A 77 -7.39 11.13 -6.76
N ASP A 78 -6.96 9.87 -6.59
CA ASP A 78 -7.58 8.69 -7.24
C ASP A 78 -8.62 8.02 -6.34
N ASP A 79 -9.88 8.47 -6.45
CA ASP A 79 -11.02 7.97 -5.66
C ASP A 79 -11.19 6.44 -5.74
N ARG A 80 -10.99 5.84 -6.93
CA ARG A 80 -11.24 4.40 -7.15
C ARG A 80 -10.19 3.53 -6.48
N LYS A 81 -8.93 3.97 -6.45
CA LYS A 81 -7.90 3.22 -5.72
C LYS A 81 -8.01 3.45 -4.22
N LEU A 82 -8.36 4.66 -3.79
CA LEU A 82 -8.58 4.95 -2.38
C LEU A 82 -9.72 4.10 -1.79
N GLU A 83 -10.79 3.87 -2.55
CA GLU A 83 -11.86 2.94 -2.18
C GLU A 83 -11.37 1.52 -1.94
N ARG A 84 -10.51 0.99 -2.81
CA ARG A 84 -9.93 -0.34 -2.67
C ARG A 84 -9.00 -0.46 -1.47
N ILE A 85 -8.17 0.56 -1.24
CA ILE A 85 -7.29 0.62 -0.06
C ILE A 85 -8.14 0.67 1.22
N GLN A 86 -9.23 1.45 1.23
CA GLN A 86 -10.14 1.50 2.36
C GLN A 86 -10.82 0.15 2.62
N GLN A 87 -11.20 -0.60 1.59
CA GLN A 87 -11.76 -1.95 1.73
C GLN A 87 -10.75 -2.93 2.34
N VAL A 88 -9.49 -2.91 1.87
CA VAL A 88 -8.42 -3.74 2.45
C VAL A 88 -8.19 -3.38 3.92
N TYR A 89 -8.11 -2.08 4.23
CA TYR A 89 -7.91 -1.59 5.60
C TYR A 89 -9.05 -2.01 6.54
N ALA A 90 -10.31 -1.83 6.12
CA ALA A 90 -11.48 -2.20 6.92
C ALA A 90 -11.56 -3.70 7.20
N ARG A 91 -11.10 -4.54 6.24
CA ARG A 91 -11.02 -5.99 6.42
C ARG A 91 -9.95 -6.39 7.45
N LEU A 92 -8.80 -5.73 7.43
CA LEU A 92 -7.70 -6.04 8.35
C LEU A 92 -7.92 -5.49 9.77
N TYR A 93 -8.54 -4.32 9.88
CA TYR A 93 -8.69 -3.60 11.14
C TYR A 93 -10.15 -3.14 11.34
N PRO A 94 -11.09 -4.05 11.60
CA PRO A 94 -12.53 -3.74 11.64
C PRO A 94 -12.91 -2.72 12.72
N ASN A 95 -12.10 -2.59 13.77
CA ASN A 95 -12.34 -1.67 14.88
C ASN A 95 -11.57 -0.34 14.74
N ARG A 96 -10.89 -0.10 13.62
CA ARG A 96 -10.13 1.14 13.39
C ARG A 96 -10.77 2.00 12.32
N ARG A 97 -10.70 3.32 12.52
CA ARG A 97 -11.15 4.29 11.53
C ARG A 97 -10.06 4.50 10.48
N PHE A 98 -10.45 4.44 9.20
CA PHE A 98 -9.56 4.75 8.09
C PHE A 98 -8.92 6.15 8.24
N PRO A 99 -7.60 6.30 8.15
CA PRO A 99 -6.88 7.50 8.59
C PRO A 99 -6.94 8.67 7.60
N ILE A 100 -7.48 8.47 6.40
CA ILE A 100 -7.63 9.52 5.38
C ILE A 100 -9.07 9.99 5.33
N ARG A 101 -9.27 11.30 5.45
CA ARG A 101 -10.55 11.95 5.17
C ARG A 101 -10.64 12.24 3.67
N ARG A 102 -11.70 11.77 3.01
CA ARG A 102 -11.99 12.20 1.63
C ARG A 102 -12.35 13.68 1.63
N ALA A 103 -11.90 14.43 0.63
CA ALA A 103 -12.46 15.75 0.37
C ALA A 103 -13.94 15.56 -0.04
N PRO A 104 -14.85 16.45 0.38
CA PRO A 104 -16.22 16.43 -0.14
C PRO A 104 -16.15 16.60 -1.66
N LYS A 105 -16.87 15.75 -2.40
CA LYS A 105 -17.08 15.98 -3.84
C LYS A 105 -17.73 17.36 -3.98
N ALA A 106 -17.13 18.24 -4.76
CA ALA A 106 -17.75 19.51 -5.09
C ALA A 106 -19.10 19.22 -5.76
N CYS A 107 -20.20 19.52 -5.09
CA CYS A 107 -21.50 19.59 -5.76
C CYS A 107 -21.41 20.77 -6.72
N THR A 108 -21.22 20.50 -8.00
CA THR A 108 -21.51 21.48 -9.04
C THR A 108 -23.01 21.71 -9.02
N ALA A 109 -23.44 22.70 -8.25
CA ALA A 109 -24.78 23.24 -8.37
C ALA A 109 -24.90 23.80 -9.79
N VAL A 110 -25.66 23.12 -10.64
CA VAL A 110 -26.06 23.66 -11.93
C VAL A 110 -27.10 24.75 -11.62
N THR A 111 -26.66 25.99 -11.56
CA THR A 111 -27.56 27.14 -11.58
C THR A 111 -28.12 27.25 -13.00
N LEU A 112 -29.36 26.82 -13.19
CA LEU A 112 -30.12 27.15 -14.39
C LEU A 112 -30.46 28.65 -14.33
N ALA A 113 -29.98 29.40 -15.31
CA ALA A 113 -30.38 30.78 -15.58
C ALA A 113 -31.43 30.79 -16.70
#